data_AF-A0A8T3QJ54-F1
#
_entry.id   AF-A0A8T3QJ54-F1
#
_cell.length_a   1.000
_cell.length_b   1.000
_cell.length_c   1.000
_cell.angle_alpha   90.00
_cell.angle_beta   90.00
_cell.angle_gamma   90.00
#
_symmetry.space_group_name_H-M   'P 1'
#
loop_
_entity.id
_entity.type
_entity.pdbx_description
1 polymer ?
#
loop_
_entity_poly.entity_id
_entity_poly.type
_entity_poly.pdbx_seq_one_letter_code
_entity_poly.pdbx_strand_id
1 'polypeptide(L)'
;MKRLVTLLILATSLVGCVSAGAVVTDPPTSTRSPTIRPVSSFAPVATSDTGAAAIGAVSASHPDAEAADVFVKCRIGDFIPMKQVAGMGKLPAGGDLTHYVPLTGREPELKEPGPVWVIQIRGDVSMGDQIWTDPICLVTNSEAGYMATGATTPYGTTKVTQPEAPPVPPDRDLPPLAP
;
A
#
# COMPACT_ATOMS: atom_id res chain seq x y z
N MET A 1 -40.98 16.57 17.02
CA MET A 1 -40.75 15.97 18.35
C MET A 1 -39.25 15.95 18.62
N LYS A 2 -38.81 16.70 19.62
CA LYS A 2 -37.41 16.88 20.06
C LYS A 2 -37.00 15.69 20.93
N ARG A 3 -35.87 15.02 20.66
CA ARG A 3 -35.04 14.30 21.65
C ARG A 3 -33.60 14.24 21.12
N LEU A 4 -32.70 15.10 21.57
CA LEU A 4 -31.91 15.08 22.83
C LEU A 4 -30.53 14.44 22.62
N VAL A 5 -29.56 15.35 22.55
CA VAL A 5 -28.11 15.20 22.65
C VAL A 5 -27.72 14.45 23.93
N THR A 6 -26.71 13.59 23.86
CA THR A 6 -25.89 13.26 25.04
C THR A 6 -24.43 13.08 24.59
N LEU A 7 -23.63 14.13 24.81
CA LEU A 7 -22.17 14.10 24.82
C LEU A 7 -21.73 13.36 26.10
N LEU A 8 -20.79 12.41 25.98
CA LEU A 8 -19.95 11.99 27.11
C LEU A 8 -18.52 12.46 26.83
N ILE A 9 -18.11 13.49 27.58
CA ILE A 9 -16.73 13.93 27.74
C ILE A 9 -16.19 13.17 28.95
N LEU A 10 -15.10 12.41 28.81
CA LEU A 10 -14.31 11.94 29.95
C LEU A 10 -12.95 12.64 29.94
N ALA A 11 -12.62 13.21 31.08
CA ALA A 11 -11.47 14.06 31.34
C ALA A 11 -10.49 13.40 32.33
N THR A 12 -9.26 13.92 32.34
CA THR A 12 -8.21 13.86 33.39
C THR A 12 -7.44 12.53 33.53
N SER A 13 -6.11 12.49 33.71
CA SER A 13 -5.26 13.39 34.51
C SER A 13 -3.78 13.30 34.09
N LEU A 14 -3.08 14.44 34.25
CA LEU A 14 -1.62 14.54 34.25
C LEU A 14 -1.06 13.99 35.57
N VAL A 15 0.05 13.25 35.49
CA VAL A 15 0.95 13.03 36.64
C VAL A 15 2.35 13.47 36.22
N GLY A 16 2.87 14.47 36.92
CA GLY A 16 4.25 14.94 36.80
C GLY A 16 5.17 14.20 37.75
N CYS A 17 6.46 14.15 37.39
CA CYS A 17 7.56 13.99 38.32
C CYS A 17 8.65 15.00 37.96
N VAL A 18 8.97 15.86 38.91
CA VAL A 18 10.11 16.78 38.93
C VAL A 18 11.11 16.23 39.95
N SER A 19 12.40 16.19 39.60
CA SER A 19 13.60 16.33 40.48
C SER A 19 14.84 16.13 39.59
N ALA A 20 15.63 17.17 39.27
CA ALA A 20 16.67 17.81 40.07
C ALA A 20 18.01 17.03 40.14
N GLY A 21 18.97 17.49 39.32
CA GLY A 21 20.37 17.78 39.69
C GLY A 21 21.36 16.63 39.95
N ALA A 22 22.41 16.56 39.13
CA ALA A 22 23.81 16.45 39.58
C ALA A 22 24.77 16.80 38.44
N VAL A 23 25.68 17.74 38.69
CA VAL A 23 26.86 18.06 37.87
C VAL A 23 27.97 17.10 38.28
N VAL A 24 28.58 16.38 37.34
CA VAL A 24 29.91 15.78 37.52
C VAL A 24 30.72 15.92 36.23
N THR A 25 31.94 16.42 36.44
CA THR A 25 33.06 16.71 35.55
C THR A 25 33.62 15.49 34.78
N ASP A 26 33.94 15.68 33.50
CA ASP A 26 34.89 14.92 32.66
C ASP A 26 36.35 15.08 33.14
N PRO A 27 37.44 14.41 32.62
CA PRO A 27 37.63 13.37 31.55
C PRO A 27 38.65 12.25 32.00
N PRO A 28 39.48 11.53 31.17
CA PRO A 28 39.53 11.30 29.72
C PRO A 28 39.61 9.81 29.25
N THR A 29 39.30 9.63 27.96
CA THR A 29 39.89 8.70 26.96
C THR A 29 40.32 7.29 27.41
N SER A 30 39.55 6.29 26.97
CA SER A 30 40.09 4.97 26.63
C SER A 30 39.65 4.56 25.23
N THR A 31 40.64 4.54 24.34
CA THR A 31 40.61 4.03 22.97
C THR A 31 40.12 2.59 22.96
N ARG A 32 38.87 2.36 22.52
CA ARG A 32 38.38 1.04 22.15
C ARG A 32 38.18 1.03 20.64
N SER A 33 39.02 0.29 19.94
CA SER A 33 38.87 0.04 18.50
C SER A 33 37.45 -0.45 18.20
N PRO A 34 36.70 0.21 17.29
CA PRO A 34 35.49 -0.40 16.78
C PRO A 34 35.90 -1.56 15.88
N THR A 35 35.61 -2.79 16.31
CA THR A 35 35.54 -3.95 15.42
C THR A 35 34.49 -3.63 14.37
N ILE A 36 34.94 -3.26 13.18
CA ILE A 36 34.10 -3.08 11.99
C ILE A 36 33.48 -4.44 11.69
N ARG A 37 32.19 -4.61 12.02
CA ARG A 37 31.37 -5.67 11.42
C ARG A 37 31.22 -5.33 9.94
N PRO A 38 31.37 -6.29 9.01
CA PRO A 38 30.98 -6.05 7.63
C PRO A 38 29.48 -5.80 7.61
N VAL A 39 29.08 -4.55 7.34
CA VAL A 39 27.70 -4.22 7.04
C VAL A 39 27.41 -4.91 5.71
N SER A 40 26.49 -5.88 5.72
CA SER A 40 25.92 -6.42 4.48
C SER A 40 25.49 -5.23 3.63
N SER A 41 26.14 -5.07 2.49
CA SER A 41 25.78 -4.08 1.49
C SER A 41 24.37 -4.41 1.02
N PHE A 42 23.39 -3.68 1.53
CA PHE A 42 22.10 -3.55 0.85
C PHE A 42 22.42 -2.91 -0.49
N ALA A 43 22.26 -3.68 -1.57
CA ALA A 43 22.36 -3.15 -2.93
C ALA A 43 21.41 -1.93 -3.04
N PRO A 44 21.81 -0.87 -3.76
CA PRO A 44 20.96 0.30 -3.91
C PRO A 44 19.66 -0.13 -4.60
N VAL A 45 18.53 0.13 -3.93
CA VAL A 45 17.21 0.04 -4.54
C VAL A 45 17.20 1.02 -5.70
N ALA A 46 16.85 0.52 -6.89
CA ALA A 46 16.75 1.32 -8.11
C ALA A 46 15.90 2.55 -7.81
N THR A 47 16.53 3.72 -7.85
CA THR A 47 15.86 5.00 -7.73
C THR A 47 15.23 5.25 -9.09
N SER A 48 13.90 5.21 -9.17
CA SER A 48 13.21 5.62 -10.40
C SER A 48 13.58 7.08 -10.70
N ASP A 49 14.20 7.30 -11.85
CA ASP A 49 14.83 8.55 -12.31
C ASP A 49 13.82 9.69 -12.63
N THR A 50 12.59 9.58 -12.13
CA THR A 50 11.45 10.41 -12.57
C THR A 50 11.18 11.62 -11.68
N GLY A 51 11.99 11.90 -10.65
CA GLY A 51 11.79 13.01 -9.71
C GLY A 51 10.52 12.91 -8.85
N ALA A 52 9.73 11.84 -9.00
CA ALA A 52 8.60 11.51 -8.17
C ALA A 52 9.08 10.89 -6.84
N ALA A 53 8.38 11.18 -5.75
CA ALA A 53 8.64 10.53 -4.47
C ALA A 53 8.51 9.00 -4.65
N ALA A 54 9.54 8.26 -4.25
CA ALA A 54 9.54 6.81 -4.36
C ALA A 54 8.46 6.21 -3.45
N ILE A 55 7.67 5.29 -3.98
CA ILE A 55 6.71 4.50 -3.20
C ILE A 55 7.50 3.49 -2.37
N GLY A 56 7.24 3.44 -1.06
CA GLY A 56 7.88 2.47 -0.16
C GLY A 56 7.42 1.05 -0.48
N ALA A 57 8.36 0.11 -0.56
CA ALA A 57 8.05 -1.30 -0.72
C ALA A 57 7.38 -1.87 0.54
N VAL A 58 6.38 -2.74 0.35
CA VAL A 58 5.67 -3.44 1.42
C VAL A 58 6.30 -4.81 1.65
N SER A 59 6.58 -5.19 2.89
CA SER A 59 7.06 -6.56 3.19
C SER A 59 5.92 -7.57 3.08
N ALA A 60 6.17 -8.66 2.36
CA ALA A 60 5.26 -9.80 2.24
C ALA A 60 5.19 -10.63 3.53
N SER A 61 6.29 -10.70 4.30
CA SER A 61 6.37 -11.49 5.52
C SER A 61 6.04 -10.70 6.78
N HIS A 62 6.30 -9.39 6.77
CA HIS A 62 6.08 -8.49 7.91
C HIS A 62 5.47 -7.16 7.44
N PRO A 63 4.27 -7.16 6.82
CA PRO A 63 3.60 -5.93 6.47
C PRO A 63 3.32 -5.10 7.73
N ASP A 64 3.37 -3.77 7.60
CA ASP A 64 2.85 -2.91 8.64
C ASP A 64 1.33 -3.11 8.82
N ALA A 65 0.77 -2.56 9.90
CA ALA A 65 -0.63 -2.77 10.23
C ALA A 65 -1.60 -2.30 9.13
N GLU A 66 -1.25 -1.23 8.40
CA GLU A 66 -2.09 -0.70 7.34
C GLU A 66 -2.03 -1.59 6.10
N ALA A 67 -0.84 -1.99 5.67
CA ALA A 67 -0.65 -2.91 4.56
C ALA A 67 -1.27 -4.30 4.83
N ALA A 68 -1.19 -4.78 6.08
CA ALA A 68 -1.83 -6.04 6.49
C ALA A 68 -3.36 -5.96 6.37
N ASP A 69 -3.97 -4.85 6.75
CA ASP A 69 -5.41 -4.62 6.58
C ASP A 69 -5.80 -4.57 5.09
N VAL A 70 -4.98 -3.95 4.25
CA VAL A 70 -5.18 -3.95 2.78
C VAL A 70 -5.11 -5.37 2.22
N PHE A 71 -4.16 -6.21 2.65
CA PHE A 71 -4.12 -7.61 2.25
C PHE A 71 -5.41 -8.36 2.60
N VAL A 72 -5.94 -8.16 3.80
CA VAL A 72 -7.21 -8.78 4.21
C VAL A 72 -8.37 -8.31 3.33
N LYS A 73 -8.50 -7.00 3.09
CA LYS A 73 -9.57 -6.42 2.27
C LYS A 73 -9.50 -6.88 0.81
N CYS A 74 -8.29 -6.97 0.26
CA CYS A 74 -8.02 -7.49 -1.08
C CYS A 74 -7.87 -9.02 -1.13
N ARG A 75 -8.20 -9.73 -0.04
CA ARG A 75 -8.16 -11.19 0.08
C ARG A 75 -6.84 -11.83 -0.39
N ILE A 76 -5.73 -11.12 -0.21
CA ILE A 76 -4.39 -11.62 -0.50
C ILE A 76 -3.97 -12.62 0.58
N GLY A 77 -3.41 -13.75 0.17
CA GLY A 77 -3.02 -14.86 1.05
C GLY A 77 -4.16 -15.84 1.36
N ASP A 78 -5.41 -15.37 1.44
CA ASP A 78 -6.60 -16.23 1.60
C ASP A 78 -7.09 -16.78 0.25
N PHE A 79 -7.43 -15.87 -0.66
CA PHE A 79 -8.05 -16.22 -1.94
C PHE A 79 -7.11 -16.03 -3.12
N ILE A 80 -6.42 -14.89 -3.15
CA ILE A 80 -5.40 -14.57 -4.14
C ILE A 80 -4.04 -14.91 -3.51
N PRO A 81 -3.30 -15.91 -4.02
CA PRO A 81 -2.00 -16.26 -3.46
C PRO A 81 -1.04 -15.07 -3.47
N MET A 82 -0.25 -14.91 -2.40
CA MET A 82 0.73 -13.81 -2.28
C MET A 82 1.68 -13.73 -3.49
N LYS A 83 2.04 -14.88 -4.08
CA LYS A 83 2.89 -14.98 -5.28
C LYS A 83 2.29 -14.34 -6.55
N GLN A 84 1.00 -14.02 -6.56
CA GLN A 84 0.34 -13.33 -7.67
C GLN A 84 0.42 -11.81 -7.53
N VAL A 85 0.84 -11.26 -6.39
CA VAL A 85 1.04 -9.82 -6.25
C VAL A 85 2.27 -9.39 -7.03
N ALA A 86 2.08 -8.61 -8.10
CA ALA A 86 3.18 -8.03 -8.88
C ALA A 86 3.77 -6.78 -8.22
N GLY A 87 2.92 -5.98 -7.60
CA GLY A 87 3.32 -4.73 -6.98
C GLY A 87 2.22 -4.18 -6.08
N MET A 88 2.65 -3.44 -5.06
CA MET A 88 1.75 -2.82 -4.09
C MET A 88 2.31 -1.48 -3.66
N GLY A 89 1.43 -0.50 -3.48
CA GLY A 89 1.84 0.81 -3.00
C GLY A 89 0.70 1.63 -2.44
N LYS A 90 1.06 2.54 -1.54
CA LYS A 90 0.19 3.61 -1.07
C LYS A 90 0.51 4.88 -1.85
N LEU A 91 -0.49 5.40 -2.55
CA LEU A 91 -0.42 6.66 -3.27
C LEU A 91 -1.00 7.78 -2.40
N PRO A 92 -0.51 9.03 -2.53
CA PRO A 92 -1.02 10.14 -1.73
C PRO A 92 -2.42 10.59 -2.16
N ALA A 93 -2.79 10.38 -3.42
CA ALA A 93 -4.12 10.70 -3.96
C ALA A 93 -4.57 9.70 -5.02
N GLY A 94 -5.88 9.55 -5.21
CA GLY A 94 -6.44 8.70 -6.26
C GLY A 94 -6.04 9.12 -7.68
N GLY A 95 -5.86 10.42 -7.90
CA GLY A 95 -5.44 10.96 -9.20
C GLY A 95 -4.10 10.42 -9.72
N ASP A 96 -3.24 9.90 -8.84
CA ASP A 96 -1.95 9.33 -9.22
C ASP A 96 -2.06 7.90 -9.80
N LEU A 97 -3.21 7.22 -9.65
CA LEU A 97 -3.37 5.82 -10.04
C LEU A 97 -3.06 5.56 -11.52
N THR A 98 -3.41 6.49 -12.41
CA THR A 98 -3.22 6.34 -13.87
C THR A 98 -1.74 6.23 -14.27
N HIS A 99 -0.82 6.70 -13.43
CA HIS A 99 0.62 6.52 -13.64
C HIS A 99 1.08 5.07 -13.42
N TYR A 100 0.33 4.29 -12.64
CA TYR A 100 0.76 2.97 -12.18
C TYR A 100 -0.12 1.83 -12.69
N VAL A 101 -1.39 2.08 -13.00
CA VAL A 101 -2.35 1.05 -13.43
C VAL A 101 -3.16 1.51 -14.64
N PRO A 102 -3.55 0.61 -15.56
CA PRO A 102 -4.15 0.98 -16.84
C PRO A 102 -5.63 1.35 -16.68
N LEU A 103 -5.87 2.59 -16.22
CA LEU A 103 -7.20 3.15 -15.98
C LEU A 103 -7.60 4.15 -17.08
N THR A 104 -8.90 4.27 -17.33
CA THR A 104 -9.46 5.10 -18.41
C THR A 104 -9.50 6.59 -18.08
N GLY A 105 -9.35 6.96 -16.81
CA GLY A 105 -9.48 8.35 -16.35
C GLY A 105 -10.90 8.70 -15.89
N ARG A 106 -11.84 7.76 -15.95
CA ARG A 106 -13.26 7.97 -15.61
C ARG A 106 -13.66 7.32 -14.29
N GLU A 107 -12.79 6.49 -13.74
CA GLU A 107 -13.00 5.75 -12.51
C GLU A 107 -13.21 6.73 -11.34
N PRO A 108 -14.25 6.53 -10.50
CA PRO A 108 -14.54 7.43 -9.39
C PRO A 108 -13.39 7.54 -8.39
N GLU A 109 -12.61 6.47 -8.22
CA GLU A 109 -11.44 6.38 -7.34
C GLU A 109 -10.38 7.43 -7.67
N LEU A 110 -10.32 7.91 -8.91
CA LEU A 110 -9.41 8.98 -9.32
C LEU A 110 -9.75 10.34 -8.71
N LYS A 111 -10.98 10.51 -8.22
CA LYS A 111 -11.47 11.75 -7.60
C LYS A 111 -11.29 11.74 -6.09
N GLU A 112 -10.82 10.63 -5.51
CA GLU A 112 -10.62 10.52 -4.08
C GLU A 112 -9.46 11.43 -3.63
N PRO A 113 -9.72 12.38 -2.70
CA PRO A 113 -8.71 13.35 -2.27
C PRO A 113 -7.70 12.77 -1.27
N GLY A 114 -7.94 11.56 -0.78
CA GLY A 114 -7.14 10.89 0.23
C GLY A 114 -6.21 9.82 -0.35
N PRO A 115 -5.37 9.23 0.53
CA PRO A 115 -4.45 8.18 0.10
C PRO A 115 -5.21 6.95 -0.39
N VAL A 116 -4.65 6.31 -1.42
CA VAL A 116 -5.21 5.11 -2.03
C VAL A 116 -4.17 4.01 -2.02
N TRP A 117 -4.55 2.82 -1.57
CA TRP A 117 -3.73 1.64 -1.79
C TRP A 117 -4.10 0.98 -3.10
N VAL A 118 -3.09 0.49 -3.80
CA VAL A 118 -3.24 -0.27 -5.03
C VAL A 118 -2.41 -1.55 -4.95
N ILE A 119 -3.00 -2.67 -5.38
CA ILE A 119 -2.34 -3.95 -5.57
C ILE A 119 -2.56 -4.40 -7.01
N GLN A 120 -1.46 -4.62 -7.73
CA GLN A 120 -1.47 -5.27 -9.04
C GLN A 120 -1.37 -6.78 -8.86
N ILE A 121 -2.33 -7.51 -9.42
CA ILE A 121 -2.39 -8.96 -9.37
C ILE A 121 -2.05 -9.50 -10.76
N ARG A 122 -1.29 -10.60 -10.82
CA ARG A 122 -0.90 -11.29 -12.06
C ARG A 122 -1.55 -12.64 -12.20
N GLY A 123 -1.93 -12.94 -13.43
CA GLY A 123 -2.63 -14.14 -13.84
C GLY A 123 -4.13 -14.02 -13.67
N ASP A 124 -4.78 -15.17 -13.77
CA ASP A 124 -6.23 -15.27 -13.72
C ASP A 124 -6.73 -15.39 -12.28
N VAL A 125 -7.73 -14.57 -11.95
CA VAL A 125 -8.41 -14.56 -10.67
C VAL A 125 -9.90 -14.84 -10.89
N SER A 126 -10.45 -15.72 -10.07
CA SER A 126 -11.89 -16.00 -10.03
C SER A 126 -12.64 -14.87 -9.34
N MET A 127 -13.53 -14.17 -10.04
CA MET A 127 -14.28 -13.03 -9.52
C MET A 127 -15.77 -13.25 -9.79
N GLY A 128 -16.48 -13.80 -8.80
CA GLY A 128 -17.90 -14.13 -8.93
C GLY A 128 -18.13 -15.21 -9.99
N ASP A 129 -18.82 -14.86 -11.08
CA ASP A 129 -19.13 -15.75 -12.20
C ASP A 129 -18.15 -15.61 -13.39
N GLN A 130 -17.04 -14.91 -13.19
CA GLN A 130 -16.07 -14.59 -14.23
C GLN A 130 -14.63 -14.88 -13.80
N ILE A 131 -13.78 -15.10 -14.81
CA ILE A 131 -12.32 -15.08 -14.70
C ILE A 131 -11.84 -13.70 -15.13
N TRP A 132 -11.06 -13.03 -14.30
CA TRP A 132 -10.46 -11.74 -14.60
C TRP A 132 -8.94 -11.93 -14.71
N THR A 133 -8.36 -11.55 -15.84
CA THR A 133 -6.92 -11.60 -16.07
C THR A 133 -6.27 -10.32 -15.61
N ASP A 134 -5.18 -10.45 -14.84
CA ASP A 134 -4.39 -9.34 -14.30
C ASP A 134 -5.25 -8.21 -13.67
N PRO A 135 -6.18 -8.50 -12.74
CA PRO A 135 -6.99 -7.45 -12.12
C PRO A 135 -6.16 -6.62 -11.14
N ILE A 136 -6.71 -5.49 -10.74
CA ILE A 136 -6.18 -4.69 -9.62
C ILE A 136 -7.18 -4.67 -8.46
N CYS A 137 -6.65 -4.56 -7.25
CA CYS A 137 -7.43 -4.19 -6.07
C CYS A 137 -7.04 -2.78 -5.63
N LEU A 138 -8.04 -1.94 -5.38
CA LEU A 138 -7.88 -0.60 -4.84
C LEU A 138 -8.52 -0.55 -3.44
N VAL A 139 -7.90 0.17 -2.51
CA VAL A 139 -8.51 0.47 -1.22
C VAL A 139 -8.53 1.97 -1.00
N THR A 140 -9.74 2.54 -0.95
CA THR A 140 -10.01 3.96 -0.71
C THR A 140 -10.97 4.08 0.47
N ASN A 141 -10.78 5.06 1.35
CA ASN A 141 -11.68 5.30 2.50
C ASN A 141 -12.05 4.03 3.32
N SER A 142 -11.12 3.08 3.43
CA SER A 142 -11.30 1.77 4.07
C SER A 142 -12.17 0.73 3.33
N GLU A 143 -12.66 1.01 2.12
CA GLU A 143 -13.38 0.07 1.28
C GLU A 143 -12.48 -0.45 0.16
N ALA A 144 -12.63 -1.74 -0.19
CA ALA A 144 -11.91 -2.35 -1.30
C ALA A 144 -12.80 -2.50 -2.54
N GLY A 145 -12.23 -2.18 -3.69
CA GLY A 145 -12.82 -2.40 -5.00
C GLY A 145 -11.85 -3.14 -5.92
N TYR A 146 -12.38 -3.95 -6.83
CA TYR A 146 -11.60 -4.58 -7.89
C TYR A 146 -11.93 -3.96 -9.23
N MET A 147 -10.91 -3.82 -10.07
CA MET A 147 -11.08 -3.40 -11.46
C MET A 147 -10.46 -4.44 -12.38
N ALA A 148 -11.21 -4.79 -13.43
CA ALA A 148 -10.69 -5.58 -14.51
C ALA A 148 -9.84 -4.69 -15.41
N THR A 149 -8.52 -4.89 -15.34
CA THR A 149 -7.53 -4.20 -16.16
C THR A 149 -7.04 -5.05 -17.33
N GLY A 150 -7.26 -6.36 -17.28
CA GLY A 150 -7.14 -7.28 -18.40
C GLY A 150 -8.47 -7.92 -18.76
N ALA A 151 -8.41 -8.93 -19.63
CA ALA A 151 -9.57 -9.62 -20.16
C ALA A 151 -10.48 -10.21 -19.07
N THR A 152 -11.80 -10.23 -19.29
CA THR A 152 -12.74 -10.99 -18.48
C THR A 152 -13.45 -12.06 -19.30
N THR A 153 -13.65 -13.23 -18.70
CA THR A 153 -14.32 -14.37 -19.35
C THR A 153 -15.34 -14.98 -18.38
N PRO A 154 -16.65 -14.95 -18.69
CA PRO A 154 -17.65 -15.64 -17.89
C PRO A 154 -17.42 -17.16 -17.87
N TYR A 155 -17.67 -17.80 -16.72
CA TYR A 155 -17.48 -19.24 -16.57
C TYR A 155 -18.31 -20.04 -17.57
N GLY A 156 -17.70 -21.12 -18.09
CA GLY A 156 -18.35 -22.01 -19.05
C GLY A 156 -18.56 -21.38 -20.44
N THR A 157 -17.98 -20.21 -20.69
CA THR A 157 -18.04 -19.54 -22.00
C THR A 157 -16.67 -19.32 -22.59
N THR A 158 -16.61 -19.14 -23.91
CA THR A 158 -15.41 -18.65 -24.62
C THR A 158 -15.50 -17.17 -24.95
N LYS A 159 -16.49 -16.46 -24.36
CA LYS A 159 -16.72 -15.04 -24.65
C LYS A 159 -15.76 -14.21 -23.82
N VAL A 160 -14.79 -13.60 -24.48
CA VAL A 160 -13.83 -12.69 -23.86
C VAL A 160 -14.33 -11.25 -24.01
N THR A 161 -14.37 -10.52 -22.90
CA THR A 161 -14.59 -9.07 -22.87
C THR A 161 -13.26 -8.40 -22.55
N GLN A 162 -12.89 -7.39 -23.33
CA GLN A 162 -11.71 -6.56 -23.05
C GLN A 162 -12.19 -5.26 -22.39
N PRO A 163 -11.57 -4.83 -21.27
CA PRO A 163 -11.75 -3.47 -20.78
C PRO A 163 -11.38 -2.45 -21.86
N GLU A 164 -11.96 -1.25 -21.77
CA GLU A 164 -11.53 -0.15 -22.61
C GLU A 164 -10.05 0.17 -22.34
N ALA A 165 -9.29 0.37 -23.40
CA ALA A 165 -7.88 0.72 -23.27
C ALA A 165 -7.72 2.09 -22.60
N PRO A 166 -6.71 2.28 -21.74
CA PRO A 166 -6.45 3.58 -21.14
C PRO A 166 -6.02 4.57 -22.24
N PRO A 167 -6.39 5.86 -22.13
CA PRO A 167 -5.99 6.88 -23.11
C PRO A 167 -4.47 7.10 -23.13
N VAL A 168 -3.81 6.87 -21.99
CA VAL A 168 -2.35 6.89 -21.82
C VAL A 168 -1.94 5.65 -21.03
N PRO A 169 -0.96 4.86 -21.49
CA PRO A 169 -0.49 3.71 -20.73
C PRO A 169 0.20 4.17 -19.43
N PRO A 170 0.21 3.34 -18.38
CA PRO A 170 1.00 3.60 -17.17
C PRO A 170 2.47 3.84 -17.51
N ASP A 171 3.07 4.84 -16.90
CA ASP A 171 4.46 5.26 -17.12
C ASP A 171 5.38 4.95 -15.92
N ARG A 172 4.83 4.32 -14.88
CA ARG A 172 5.53 3.94 -13.66
C ARG A 172 5.11 2.55 -13.18
N ASP A 173 6.03 1.90 -12.49
CA ASP A 173 5.78 0.61 -11.84
C ASP A 173 5.54 0.80 -10.34
N LEU A 174 4.66 -0.03 -9.77
CA LEU A 174 4.59 -0.21 -8.33
C LEU A 174 5.78 -1.07 -7.87
N PRO A 175 6.34 -0.81 -6.68
CA PRO A 175 7.39 -1.66 -6.14
C PRO A 175 6.85 -3.08 -5.91
N PRO A 176 7.65 -4.11 -6.18
CA PRO A 176 7.30 -5.47 -5.77
C PRO A 176 7.28 -5.57 -4.25
N LEU A 177 6.64 -6.61 -3.74
CA LEU A 177 6.70 -6.89 -2.30
C LEU A 177 8.14 -7.22 -1.90
N ALA A 178 8.60 -6.58 -0.82
CA ALA A 178 9.84 -6.95 -0.16
C ALA A 178 9.68 -8.31 0.55
N PRO A 179 10.76 -9.07 0.73
CA PRO A 179 10.71 -10.33 1.46
C PRO A 179 10.23 -10.18 2.91
#